data_AF-A0A954LIG8-F1
#
_entry.id   AF-A0A954LIG8-F1
#
_cell.length_a   1.000
_cell.length_b   1.000
_cell.length_c   1.000
_cell.angle_alpha   90.00
_cell.angle_beta   90.00
_cell.angle_gamma   90.00
#
_symmetry.space_group_name_H-M   'P 1'
#
loop_
_entity.id
_entity.type
_entity.pdbx_description
1 polymer ?
#
loop_
_entity_poly.entity_id
_entity_poly.type
_entity_poly.pdbx_seq_one_letter_code
_entity_poly.pdbx_strand_id
1 'polypeptide(L)'
;DPNIRHWIAMGALAVGDYEEATKQWTTQAEELQQIAVLSVMGGLPMANRPLDPVPMLQQLMLLRNRDTFGYSSWPAGAYASGASIQTAGFPSSLPLDASLPLLNVALCQVELGQSEKAVERFKQLLEVDPNSRYRPLAAFYIRALTGEIIDEIPPSAYVPVWDGMFAPDPAIAEKPEKKAPTETPKPTEKPE
;
A
#
# COMPACT_ATOMS: atom_id res chain seq x y z
N ASP A 1 -10.25 -11.16 16.42
CA ASP A 1 -9.06 -11.65 15.73
C ASP A 1 -9.37 -11.65 14.23
N PRO A 2 -8.65 -10.85 13.43
CA PRO A 2 -8.82 -10.84 11.97
C PRO A 2 -8.64 -12.22 11.34
N ASN A 3 -7.83 -13.12 11.92
CA ASN A 3 -7.66 -14.47 11.40
C ASN A 3 -8.91 -15.33 11.58
N ILE A 4 -9.57 -15.29 12.75
CA ILE A 4 -10.81 -16.04 12.99
C ILE A 4 -11.91 -15.60 12.02
N ARG A 5 -12.05 -14.29 11.80
CA ARG A 5 -13.05 -13.76 10.84
C ARG A 5 -12.80 -14.27 9.43
N HIS A 6 -11.54 -14.31 9.00
CA HIS A 6 -11.18 -14.85 7.69
C HIS A 6 -11.63 -16.32 7.53
N TRP A 7 -11.39 -17.16 8.54
CA TRP A 7 -11.81 -18.57 8.49
C TRP A 7 -13.33 -18.74 8.50
N ILE A 8 -14.05 -17.93 9.28
CA ILE A 8 -15.52 -17.92 9.29
C ILE A 8 -16.04 -17.54 7.89
N ALA A 9 -15.48 -16.50 7.28
CA ALA A 9 -15.86 -16.05 5.94
C ALA A 9 -15.58 -17.12 4.88
N MET A 10 -14.41 -17.80 4.96
CA MET A 10 -14.10 -18.93 4.08
C MET A 10 -15.06 -20.10 4.26
N GLY A 11 -15.50 -20.37 5.49
CA GLY A 11 -16.54 -21.37 5.78
C GLY A 11 -17.88 -21.00 5.15
N ALA A 12 -18.31 -19.74 5.28
CA ALA A 12 -19.52 -19.22 4.64
C ALA A 12 -19.44 -19.32 3.11
N LEU A 13 -18.30 -18.95 2.53
CA LEU A 13 -18.02 -19.09 1.09
C LEU A 13 -18.17 -20.54 0.62
N ALA A 14 -17.61 -21.50 1.36
CA ALA A 14 -17.68 -22.93 1.01
C ALA A 14 -19.12 -23.48 1.02
N VAL A 15 -20.02 -22.86 1.79
CA VAL A 15 -21.46 -23.20 1.83
C VAL A 15 -22.26 -22.41 0.79
N GLY A 16 -21.66 -21.42 0.12
CA GLY A 16 -22.33 -20.52 -0.83
C GLY A 16 -23.08 -19.36 -0.15
N ASP A 17 -22.86 -19.14 1.15
CA ASP A 17 -23.39 -17.98 1.87
C ASP A 17 -22.50 -16.76 1.65
N TYR A 18 -22.67 -16.14 0.49
CA TYR A 18 -21.90 -14.97 0.08
C TYR A 18 -22.21 -13.72 0.91
N GLU A 19 -23.39 -13.63 1.52
CA GLU A 19 -23.77 -12.48 2.35
C GLU A 19 -23.01 -12.49 3.67
N GLU A 20 -22.97 -13.63 4.37
CA GLU A 20 -22.21 -13.73 5.62
C GLU A 20 -20.70 -13.64 5.36
N ALA A 21 -20.19 -14.24 4.27
CA ALA A 21 -18.80 -14.08 3.86
C ALA A 21 -18.43 -12.60 3.64
N THR A 22 -19.27 -11.87 2.89
CA THR A 22 -19.11 -10.44 2.64
C THR A 22 -19.12 -9.63 3.94
N LYS A 23 -20.06 -9.90 4.84
CA LYS A 23 -20.15 -9.22 6.13
C LYS A 23 -18.89 -9.43 6.98
N GLN A 24 -18.37 -10.64 7.07
CA GLN A 24 -17.16 -10.90 7.85
C GLN A 24 -15.91 -10.23 7.25
N TRP A 25 -15.74 -10.28 5.92
CA TRP A 25 -14.59 -9.64 5.27
C TRP A 25 -14.66 -8.12 5.24
N THR A 26 -15.85 -7.52 5.11
CA THR A 26 -16.00 -6.05 5.21
C THR A 26 -15.61 -5.55 6.60
N THR A 27 -16.11 -6.19 7.66
CA THR A 27 -15.69 -5.87 9.04
C THR A 27 -14.18 -6.04 9.22
N GLN A 28 -13.60 -7.11 8.66
CA GLN A 28 -12.16 -7.33 8.71
C GLN A 28 -11.40 -6.20 7.99
N ALA A 29 -11.81 -5.80 6.78
CA ALA A 29 -11.15 -4.73 6.03
C ALA A 29 -11.18 -3.39 6.80
N GLU A 30 -12.31 -3.05 7.42
CA GLU A 30 -12.46 -1.84 8.25
C GLU A 30 -11.55 -1.88 9.48
N GLU A 31 -11.49 -3.02 10.19
CA GLU A 31 -10.59 -3.21 11.33
C GLU A 31 -9.12 -3.02 10.91
N LEU A 32 -8.70 -3.58 9.77
CA LEU A 32 -7.33 -3.43 9.27
C LEU A 32 -7.00 -1.98 8.90
N GLN A 33 -7.92 -1.26 8.26
CA GLN A 33 -7.76 0.16 7.93
C GLN A 33 -7.62 1.02 9.19
N GLN A 34 -8.45 0.77 10.22
CA GLN A 34 -8.33 1.46 11.50
C GLN A 34 -6.97 1.21 12.14
N ILE A 35 -6.49 -0.04 12.17
CA ILE A 35 -5.16 -0.37 12.70
C ILE A 35 -4.05 0.34 11.91
N ALA A 36 -4.18 0.46 10.59
CA ALA A 36 -3.20 1.17 9.76
C ALA A 36 -3.12 2.66 10.13
N VAL A 37 -4.28 3.33 10.26
CA VAL A 37 -4.34 4.74 10.70
C VAL A 37 -3.74 4.91 12.09
N LEU A 38 -4.11 4.05 13.02
CA LEU A 38 -3.58 4.05 14.39
C LEU A 38 -2.06 3.86 14.41
N SER A 39 -1.52 3.01 13.52
CA SER A 39 -0.07 2.79 13.38
C SER A 39 0.67 4.02 12.87
N VAL A 40 0.09 4.75 11.90
CA VAL A 40 0.64 6.02 11.41
C VAL A 40 0.67 7.08 12.51
N MET A 41 -0.43 7.20 13.27
CA MET A 41 -0.49 8.15 14.39
C MET A 41 0.52 7.82 15.50
N GLY A 42 0.74 6.53 15.77
CA GLY A 42 1.79 6.08 16.70
C GLY A 42 3.21 6.45 16.25
N GLY A 43 3.45 6.55 14.94
CA GLY A 43 4.73 6.96 14.36
C GLY A 43 5.01 8.47 14.41
N LEU A 44 4.03 9.32 14.74
CA LEU A 44 4.22 10.77 14.78
C LEU A 44 5.14 11.18 15.95
N PRO A 45 6.01 12.20 15.77
CA PRO A 45 6.82 12.76 16.84
C PRO A 45 5.92 13.31 17.95
N MET A 46 6.34 13.16 19.21
CA MET A 46 5.56 13.52 20.40
C MET A 46 5.03 14.97 20.38
N ALA A 47 5.74 15.88 19.74
CA ALA A 47 5.33 17.28 19.59
C ALA A 47 4.04 17.47 18.75
N ASN A 48 3.73 16.52 17.87
CA ASN A 48 2.56 16.56 16.98
C ASN A 48 1.49 15.52 17.37
N ARG A 49 1.64 14.84 18.53
CA ARG A 49 0.62 13.90 19.00
C ARG A 49 -0.52 14.68 19.66
N PRO A 50 -1.79 14.36 19.37
CA PRO A 50 -2.90 14.89 20.14
C PRO A 50 -2.72 14.51 21.62
N LEU A 51 -2.90 15.49 22.52
CA LEU A 51 -2.51 15.45 23.93
C LEU A 51 -3.23 14.40 24.81
N ASP A 52 -4.14 13.59 24.26
CA ASP A 52 -4.83 12.50 24.97
C ASP A 52 -4.48 11.11 24.42
N PRO A 53 -3.32 10.52 24.79
CA PRO A 53 -2.89 9.22 24.27
C PRO A 53 -3.42 8.01 25.07
N VAL A 54 -4.11 8.21 26.20
CA VAL A 54 -4.36 7.14 27.18
C VAL A 54 -5.39 6.08 26.74
N PRO A 55 -6.55 6.41 26.14
CA PRO A 55 -7.45 5.36 25.65
C PRO A 55 -6.97 4.70 24.34
N MET A 56 -6.11 5.38 23.57
CA MET A 56 -5.74 4.99 22.20
C MET A 56 -4.68 3.87 22.16
N LEU A 57 -3.67 3.94 23.01
CA LEU A 57 -2.69 2.86 23.17
C LEU A 57 -3.30 1.61 23.83
N GLN A 58 -4.25 1.80 24.76
CA GLN A 58 -5.02 0.68 25.33
C GLN A 58 -5.86 -0.03 24.29
N GLN A 59 -6.54 0.69 23.38
CA GLN A 59 -7.33 0.07 22.30
C GLN A 59 -6.45 -0.71 21.31
N LEU A 60 -5.31 -0.15 20.89
CA LEU A 60 -4.34 -0.87 20.06
C LEU A 60 -3.82 -2.14 20.74
N MET A 61 -3.55 -2.09 22.05
CA MET A 61 -3.13 -3.28 22.81
C MET A 61 -4.26 -4.30 22.94
N LEU A 62 -5.51 -3.89 23.15
CA LEU A 62 -6.67 -4.80 23.21
C LEU A 62 -6.97 -5.46 21.86
N LEU A 63 -6.78 -4.74 20.75
CA LEU A 63 -6.92 -5.28 19.39
C LEU A 63 -5.79 -6.26 19.05
N ARG A 64 -4.58 -6.05 19.58
CA ARG A 64 -3.39 -6.87 19.31
C ARG A 64 -3.23 -8.07 20.25
N ASN A 65 -3.65 -7.96 21.51
CA ASN A 65 -3.39 -8.94 22.57
C ASN A 65 -4.68 -9.50 23.20
N ARG A 66 -5.61 -10.03 22.40
CA ARG A 66 -6.73 -10.81 22.98
C ARG A 66 -6.33 -12.25 23.34
N ASP A 67 -5.18 -12.75 22.85
CA ASP A 67 -4.74 -14.15 23.05
C ASP A 67 -3.42 -14.34 23.83
N THR A 68 -2.68 -13.29 24.19
CA THR A 68 -1.58 -13.43 25.16
C THR A 68 -2.09 -13.24 26.58
N PHE A 69 -2.69 -14.30 27.12
CA PHE A 69 -2.85 -14.46 28.56
C PHE A 69 -1.45 -14.57 29.21
N GLY A 70 -1.06 -13.54 29.96
CA GLY A 70 0.01 -13.62 30.96
C GLY A 70 1.22 -12.70 30.72
N TYR A 71 1.38 -11.74 31.64
CA TYR A 71 2.57 -10.89 31.86
C TYR A 71 2.81 -9.82 30.76
N SER A 72 3.07 -8.55 31.05
CA SER A 72 3.58 -7.92 32.26
C SER A 72 3.28 -6.40 32.26
N SER A 73 3.18 -5.90 33.48
CA SER A 73 3.35 -4.52 33.94
C SER A 73 4.11 -3.55 33.01
N TRP A 74 3.45 -2.45 32.67
CA TRP A 74 4.05 -1.11 32.56
C TRP A 74 4.72 -0.76 33.92
N PRO A 75 5.89 -0.08 34.03
CA PRO A 75 6.57 0.78 33.07
C PRO A 75 8.04 0.40 32.80
N ALA A 76 8.35 -0.19 31.64
CA ALA A 76 9.75 -0.33 31.17
C ALA A 76 9.92 -0.27 29.63
N GLY A 77 8.86 0.01 28.86
CA GLY A 77 8.91 0.05 27.39
C GLY A 77 9.64 1.26 26.78
N ALA A 78 10.14 2.19 27.59
CA ALA A 78 10.81 3.39 27.10
C ALA A 78 12.26 3.16 26.61
N TYR A 79 12.83 1.96 26.81
CA TYR A 79 14.20 1.64 26.39
C TYR A 79 14.30 0.51 25.34
N ALA A 80 13.17 -0.04 24.88
CA ALA A 80 13.16 -1.09 23.85
C ALA A 80 13.12 -0.54 22.41
N SER A 81 13.49 0.73 22.20
CA SER A 81 13.77 1.30 20.87
C SER A 81 15.09 0.83 20.26
N GLY A 82 15.81 -0.12 20.89
CA GLY A 82 17.08 -0.65 20.38
C GLY A 82 17.18 -2.15 20.10
N ALA A 83 16.23 -3.00 20.53
CA ALA A 83 16.49 -4.46 20.59
C ALA A 83 15.32 -5.40 20.28
N SER A 84 14.33 -5.01 19.48
CA SER A 84 13.28 -5.93 18.97
C SER A 84 13.34 -6.17 17.45
N ILE A 85 14.46 -5.82 16.80
CA ILE A 85 14.74 -6.17 15.40
C ILE A 85 15.13 -7.66 15.25
N GLN A 86 15.24 -8.46 16.32
CA GLN A 86 15.82 -9.81 16.26
C GLN A 86 15.12 -10.92 17.07
N THR A 87 13.78 -10.90 17.20
CA THR A 87 13.06 -12.09 17.65
C THR A 87 12.47 -12.85 16.47
N ALA A 88 13.25 -13.83 16.00
CA ALA A 88 12.83 -15.10 15.40
C ALA A 88 11.73 -15.07 14.32
N GLY A 89 12.16 -14.99 13.04
CA GLY A 89 11.73 -15.90 11.97
C GLY A 89 10.27 -15.92 11.50
N PHE A 90 9.36 -15.20 12.14
CA PHE A 90 8.03 -14.92 11.63
C PHE A 90 7.99 -13.46 11.17
N PRO A 91 7.56 -13.17 9.93
CA PRO A 91 7.29 -11.80 9.51
C PRO A 91 6.08 -11.28 10.30
N SER A 92 6.32 -10.85 11.55
CA SER A 92 5.34 -10.24 12.44
C SER A 92 5.05 -8.76 12.09
N SER A 93 5.56 -8.33 10.93
CA SER A 93 5.18 -7.11 10.23
C SER A 93 4.70 -7.43 8.81
N LEU A 94 3.92 -8.51 8.62
CA LEU A 94 3.06 -8.57 7.44
C LEU A 94 2.31 -7.22 7.40
N PRO A 95 2.47 -6.41 6.34
CA PRO A 95 1.59 -5.27 6.17
C PRO A 95 0.17 -5.82 6.31
N LEU A 96 -0.64 -5.23 7.19
CA LEU A 96 -2.03 -5.57 7.32
C LEU A 96 -2.69 -5.25 5.98
N ASP A 97 -2.66 -6.22 5.08
CA ASP A 97 -3.04 -6.05 3.69
C ASP A 97 -4.56 -6.15 3.60
N ALA A 98 -5.21 -4.99 3.57
CA ALA A 98 -6.65 -4.89 3.37
C ALA A 98 -7.07 -5.23 1.93
N SER A 99 -6.12 -5.41 0.98
CA SER A 99 -6.46 -5.68 -0.41
C SER A 99 -7.11 -7.06 -0.61
N LEU A 100 -6.67 -8.10 0.11
CA LEU A 100 -7.28 -9.43 0.03
C LEU A 100 -8.74 -9.47 0.52
N PRO A 101 -9.11 -8.98 1.72
CA PRO A 101 -10.51 -8.99 2.14
C PRO A 101 -11.38 -8.10 1.23
N LEU A 102 -10.87 -6.97 0.73
CA LEU A 102 -11.60 -6.13 -0.23
C LEU A 102 -11.84 -6.85 -1.57
N LEU A 103 -10.83 -7.58 -2.07
CA LEU A 103 -10.97 -8.41 -3.26
C LEU A 103 -12.06 -9.46 -3.08
N ASN A 104 -12.03 -10.19 -1.97
CA ASN A 104 -12.98 -11.26 -1.72
C ASN A 104 -14.43 -10.72 -1.58
N VAL A 105 -14.62 -9.58 -0.93
CA VAL A 105 -15.92 -8.90 -0.87
C VAL A 105 -16.40 -8.54 -2.27
N ALA A 106 -15.54 -7.95 -3.10
CA ALA A 106 -15.90 -7.57 -4.46
C ALA A 106 -16.32 -8.79 -5.29
N LEU A 107 -15.60 -9.91 -5.17
CA LEU A 107 -15.94 -11.17 -5.84
C LEU A 107 -17.30 -11.72 -5.37
N CYS A 108 -17.56 -11.75 -4.06
CA CYS A 108 -18.87 -12.16 -3.56
C CYS A 108 -20.01 -11.27 -4.08
N GLN A 109 -19.77 -9.98 -4.23
CA GLN A 109 -20.76 -9.06 -4.80
C GLN A 109 -20.99 -9.32 -6.29
N VAL A 110 -19.98 -9.74 -7.05
CA VAL A 110 -20.15 -10.21 -8.43
C VAL A 110 -21.04 -11.46 -8.48
N GLU A 111 -20.77 -12.45 -7.64
CA GLU A 111 -21.58 -13.68 -7.56
C GLU A 111 -23.03 -13.41 -7.14
N LEU A 112 -23.26 -12.41 -6.29
CA LEU A 112 -24.59 -11.94 -5.89
C LEU A 112 -25.28 -11.07 -6.96
N GLY A 113 -24.64 -10.81 -8.10
CA GLY A 113 -25.16 -9.92 -9.16
C GLY A 113 -25.19 -8.43 -8.79
N GLN A 114 -24.51 -8.04 -7.71
CA GLN A 114 -24.41 -6.66 -7.22
C GLN A 114 -23.24 -5.92 -7.88
N SER A 115 -23.29 -5.79 -9.21
CA SER A 115 -22.18 -5.29 -10.03
C SER A 115 -21.71 -3.89 -9.64
N GLU A 116 -22.63 -2.98 -9.30
CA GLU A 116 -22.29 -1.61 -8.90
C GLU A 116 -21.43 -1.58 -7.63
N LYS A 117 -21.84 -2.31 -6.59
CA LYS A 117 -21.08 -2.40 -5.33
C LYS A 117 -19.75 -3.10 -5.54
N ALA A 118 -19.72 -4.14 -6.37
CA ALA A 118 -18.47 -4.85 -6.68
C ALA A 118 -17.42 -3.89 -7.25
N VAL A 119 -17.82 -3.03 -8.20
CA VAL A 119 -16.95 -2.00 -8.79
C VAL A 119 -16.45 -1.03 -7.73
N GLU A 120 -17.32 -0.54 -6.84
CA GLU A 120 -16.90 0.33 -5.74
C GLU A 120 -15.82 -0.34 -4.87
N ARG A 121 -15.98 -1.62 -4.57
CA ARG A 121 -15.02 -2.37 -3.74
C ARG A 121 -13.70 -2.62 -4.46
N PHE A 122 -13.71 -2.89 -5.77
CA PHE A 122 -12.50 -2.94 -6.56
C PHE A 122 -11.78 -1.59 -6.62
N LYS A 123 -12.51 -0.47 -6.72
CA LYS A 123 -11.92 0.88 -6.68
C LYS A 123 -11.29 1.18 -5.32
N GLN A 124 -11.98 0.86 -4.22
CA GLN A 124 -11.43 0.99 -2.87
C GLN A 124 -10.14 0.19 -2.68
N LEU A 125 -10.04 -1.02 -3.25
CA LEU A 125 -8.80 -1.81 -3.22
C LEU A 125 -7.64 -1.04 -3.84
N LEU A 126 -7.86 -0.43 -5.01
CA LEU A 126 -6.84 0.32 -5.75
C LEU A 126 -6.47 1.64 -5.06
N GLU A 127 -7.38 2.23 -4.29
CA GLU A 127 -7.13 3.43 -3.47
C GLU A 127 -6.30 3.11 -2.23
N VAL A 128 -6.63 2.02 -1.53
CA VAL A 128 -5.96 1.61 -0.29
C VAL A 128 -4.56 1.06 -0.58
N ASP A 129 -4.43 0.24 -1.61
CA ASP A 129 -3.14 -0.29 -2.05
C ASP A 129 -2.99 -0.18 -3.58
N PRO A 130 -2.47 0.97 -4.07
CA PRO A 130 -2.24 1.18 -5.49
C PRO A 130 -1.25 0.18 -6.12
N ASN A 131 -0.39 -0.42 -5.30
CA ASN A 131 0.64 -1.39 -5.70
C ASN A 131 0.21 -2.84 -5.40
N SER A 132 -1.07 -3.06 -5.09
CA SER A 132 -1.56 -4.39 -4.75
C SER A 132 -1.26 -5.39 -5.86
N ARG A 133 -0.83 -6.59 -5.45
CA ARG A 133 -0.67 -7.72 -6.37
C ARG A 133 -1.97 -8.09 -7.11
N TYR A 134 -3.12 -7.67 -6.57
CA TYR A 134 -4.44 -7.92 -7.16
C TYR A 134 -4.90 -6.81 -8.11
N ARG A 135 -4.09 -5.76 -8.35
CA ARG A 135 -4.43 -4.66 -9.25
C ARG A 135 -4.85 -5.13 -10.65
N PRO A 136 -4.11 -6.03 -11.34
CA PRO A 136 -4.53 -6.49 -12.67
C PRO A 136 -5.88 -7.19 -12.63
N LEU A 137 -6.16 -7.94 -11.56
CA LEU A 137 -7.43 -8.63 -11.38
C LEU A 137 -8.57 -7.64 -11.13
N ALA A 138 -8.37 -6.65 -10.27
CA ALA A 138 -9.35 -5.59 -10.02
C ALA A 138 -9.64 -4.77 -11.30
N ALA A 139 -8.61 -4.40 -12.06
CA ALA A 139 -8.75 -3.70 -13.34
C ALA A 139 -9.53 -4.53 -14.37
N PHE A 140 -9.25 -5.84 -14.44
CA PHE A 140 -10.00 -6.78 -15.30
C PHE A 140 -11.50 -6.79 -14.96
N TYR A 141 -11.87 -6.93 -13.68
CA TYR A 141 -13.27 -6.96 -13.28
C TYR A 141 -13.97 -5.62 -13.45
N ILE A 142 -13.33 -4.50 -13.14
CA ILE A 142 -13.91 -3.18 -13.37
C ILE A 142 -14.20 -3.01 -14.87
N ARG A 143 -13.26 -3.37 -15.74
CA ARG A 143 -13.45 -3.35 -17.19
C ARG A 143 -14.59 -4.26 -17.64
N ALA A 144 -14.67 -5.47 -17.10
CA ALA A 144 -15.73 -6.42 -17.46
C ALA A 144 -17.13 -5.93 -17.04
N LEU A 145 -17.24 -5.26 -15.89
CA LEU A 145 -18.52 -4.81 -15.33
C LEU A 145 -18.97 -3.44 -15.86
N THR A 146 -18.04 -2.53 -16.16
CA THR A 146 -18.35 -1.13 -16.52
C THR A 146 -17.87 -0.71 -17.91
N GLY A 147 -16.91 -1.43 -18.49
CA GLY A 147 -16.19 -1.02 -19.70
C GLY A 147 -15.07 0.01 -19.45
N GLU A 148 -14.89 0.49 -18.22
CA GLU A 148 -13.82 1.44 -17.85
C GLU A 148 -12.43 0.76 -17.94
N ILE A 149 -11.46 1.44 -18.55
CA ILE A 149 -10.09 0.94 -18.68
C ILE A 149 -9.23 1.59 -17.60
N ILE A 150 -8.67 0.77 -16.72
CA ILE A 150 -7.74 1.18 -15.66
C ILE A 150 -6.38 0.58 -15.96
N ASP A 151 -5.31 1.37 -15.77
CA ASP A 151 -3.94 0.90 -15.94
C ASP A 151 -3.62 -0.24 -14.97
N GLU A 152 -3.22 -1.38 -15.52
CA GLU A 152 -2.83 -2.59 -14.78
C GLU A 152 -1.49 -2.40 -14.07
N ILE A 153 -0.66 -1.48 -14.58
CA ILE A 153 0.67 -1.18 -14.07
C ILE A 153 0.53 -0.27 -12.84
N PRO A 154 1.15 -0.63 -11.70
CA PRO A 154 1.09 0.21 -10.51
C PRO A 154 1.77 1.56 -10.75
N PRO A 155 1.30 2.66 -10.14
CA PRO A 155 1.90 3.98 -10.32
C PRO A 155 3.39 4.03 -9.98
N SER A 156 3.83 3.21 -9.02
CA SER A 156 5.23 3.12 -8.61
C SER A 156 6.17 2.55 -9.67
N ALA A 157 5.64 1.80 -10.65
CA ALA A 157 6.45 1.26 -11.75
C ALA A 157 6.71 2.29 -12.86
N TYR A 158 6.03 3.43 -12.84
CA TYR A 158 6.36 4.56 -13.70
C TYR A 158 7.56 5.31 -13.12
N VAL A 159 8.77 4.90 -13.51
CA VAL A 159 9.96 5.75 -13.36
C VAL A 159 9.94 6.73 -14.54
N PRO A 160 9.72 8.04 -14.33
CA PRO A 160 9.80 9.00 -15.41
C PRO A 160 11.25 9.02 -15.91
N VAL A 161 11.48 8.53 -17.12
CA VAL A 161 12.77 8.68 -17.80
C VAL A 161 12.79 10.07 -18.42
N TRP A 162 13.57 10.98 -17.86
CA TRP A 162 13.82 12.29 -18.48
C TRP A 162 15.12 12.26 -19.29
N ASP A 163 15.18 13.11 -20.33
CA ASP A 163 16.38 13.27 -21.15
C ASP A 163 17.58 13.65 -20.25
N GLY A 164 18.58 12.78 -20.21
CA GLY A 164 19.78 12.93 -19.37
C GLY A 164 19.87 12.05 -18.12
N MET A 165 18.83 11.29 -17.75
CA MET A 165 18.87 10.37 -16.60
C MET A 165 19.88 9.21 -16.77
N PHE A 166 20.13 8.82 -18.03
CA PHE A 166 21.11 7.81 -18.41
C PHE A 166 22.17 8.37 -19.37
N ALA A 167 22.42 9.68 -19.33
CA ALA A 167 23.56 10.23 -20.05
C ALA A 167 24.84 9.55 -19.51
N PRO A 168 25.72 9.01 -20.37
CA PRO A 168 26.97 8.44 -19.90
C PRO A 168 27.72 9.53 -19.13
N ASP A 169 28.19 9.19 -17.92
CA ASP A 169 29.00 10.10 -17.11
C ASP A 169 30.10 10.72 -18.00
N PRO A 170 30.26 12.04 -18.03
CA PRO A 170 31.34 12.69 -18.79
C PRO A 170 32.75 12.33 -18.25
N ALA A 171 32.87 11.41 -17.29
CA ALA A 171 34.13 10.96 -16.72
C ALA A 171 34.82 9.80 -17.47
N ILE A 172 34.22 9.25 -18.55
CA ILE A 172 34.92 8.32 -19.47
C ILE A 172 34.99 8.89 -20.91
N ALA A 173 34.85 10.21 -21.05
CA ALA A 173 35.26 10.93 -22.25
C ALA A 173 36.54 11.70 -21.94
N GLU A 174 37.67 11.08 -22.29
CA GLU A 174 38.96 11.65 -22.67
C GLU A 174 39.45 12.92 -21.93
N LYS A 175 40.59 12.76 -21.26
CA LYS A 175 41.56 13.83 -20.95
C LYS A 175 41.59 14.94 -22.02
N PRO A 176 41.44 16.22 -21.66
CA PRO A 176 41.56 17.32 -22.59
C PRO A 176 43.01 17.83 -22.66
N GLU A 177 43.65 17.74 -23.81
CA GLU A 177 44.76 18.60 -24.24
C GLU A 177 44.70 18.64 -25.78
N LYS A 178 44.61 19.75 -26.51
CA LYS A 178 45.09 21.11 -26.25
C LYS A 178 44.43 22.08 -27.26
N LYS A 179 43.92 23.18 -26.72
CA LYS A 179 43.87 24.57 -27.24
C LYS A 179 43.94 24.85 -28.76
N ALA A 180 42.85 25.48 -29.23
CA ALA A 180 42.67 26.61 -30.20
C ALA A 180 43.90 27.51 -30.48
N PRO A 181 43.94 28.40 -31.52
CA PRO A 181 42.82 29.18 -32.11
C PRO A 181 42.87 29.31 -33.66
N THR A 182 41.85 29.76 -34.40
CA THR A 182 41.38 31.15 -34.66
C THR A 182 40.47 30.98 -35.90
N GLU A 183 39.24 31.50 -36.03
CA GLU A 183 38.86 32.85 -36.42
C GLU A 183 37.31 32.95 -36.41
N THR A 184 36.80 34.10 -36.00
CA THR A 184 35.39 34.50 -35.92
C THR A 184 34.85 35.03 -37.28
N PRO A 185 33.53 35.28 -37.42
CA PRO A 185 32.74 34.99 -38.62
C PRO A 185 32.66 36.15 -39.62
N LYS A 186 32.29 35.84 -40.87
CA LYS A 186 31.95 36.83 -41.91
C LYS A 186 30.44 36.81 -42.20
N PRO A 187 29.74 37.96 -42.23
CA PRO A 187 28.30 38.02 -42.51
C PRO A 187 27.99 37.93 -44.02
N THR A 188 26.81 37.38 -44.29
CA THR A 188 26.11 37.28 -45.58
C THR A 188 25.86 38.63 -46.26
N GLU A 189 26.18 38.74 -47.55
CA GLU A 189 25.45 39.60 -48.49
C GLU A 189 25.73 39.21 -49.96
N LYS A 190 24.65 39.02 -50.73
CA LYS A 190 24.59 38.92 -52.20
C LYS A 190 23.10 38.94 -52.61
N PRO A 191 22.74 39.23 -53.87
CA PRO A 191 23.07 40.38 -54.72
C PRO A 191 21.79 41.11 -55.21
N GLU A 192 21.88 42.41 -55.55
CA GLU A 192 21.24 43.03 -56.72
C GLU A 192 21.78 44.45 -56.95
#